data_AF-A0A960T495-F1
#
_entry.id   AF-A0A960T495-F1
#
_cell.length_a   1.000
_cell.length_b   1.000
_cell.length_c   1.000
_cell.angle_alpha   90.00
_cell.angle_beta   90.00
_cell.angle_gamma   90.00
#
_symmetry.space_group_name_H-M   'P 1'
#
loop_
_entity.id
_entity.type
_entity.pdbx_description
1 polymer ?
#
loop_
_entity_poly.entity_id
_entity_poly.type
_entity_poly.pdbx_seq_one_letter_code
_entity_poly.pdbx_strand_id
1 'polypeptide(L)'
;DWIIESLNANKPYDRMVQEMIAGDELAPTDDKVLRATGYLARNFQSDRLQWMDNIVEHTSKVFMGLTMNCVKCHDHKYDPIPQTDYYALRAVFEPYNVRADPVPGELDAKKDGMPRAYDATLTAVTYVFERGDERFPIKDKPIAPSVPTVFQGELAVTPVSLPLTARQPEKREYYKAAM
;
A
#
# COMPACT_ATOMS: atom_id res chain seq x y z
N ASP A 1 -15.67 -6.26 12.30
CA ASP A 1 -14.26 -6.52 11.95
C ASP A 1 -14.23 -7.10 10.54
N TRP A 2 -13.53 -6.46 9.60
CA TRP A 2 -13.57 -6.86 8.19
C TRP A 2 -13.03 -8.27 7.93
N ILE A 3 -12.04 -8.75 8.70
CA ILE A 3 -11.48 -10.09 8.54
C ILE A 3 -12.52 -11.12 8.97
N ILE A 4 -13.09 -10.96 10.17
CA ILE A 4 -14.11 -11.87 10.70
C ILE A 4 -15.34 -11.92 9.78
N GLU A 5 -15.82 -10.74 9.34
CA GLU A 5 -16.94 -10.63 8.41
C GLU A 5 -16.65 -11.32 7.07
N SER A 6 -15.44 -11.15 6.52
CA SER A 6 -15.05 -11.74 5.24
C SER A 6 -14.93 -13.27 5.33
N LEU A 7 -14.35 -13.79 6.42
CA LEU A 7 -14.25 -15.24 6.66
C LEU A 7 -15.63 -15.86 6.86
N ASN A 8 -16.49 -15.25 7.67
CA ASN A 8 -17.85 -15.75 7.90
C ASN A 8 -18.71 -15.74 6.63
N ALA A 9 -18.45 -14.81 5.72
CA ALA A 9 -19.11 -14.74 4.41
C ALA A 9 -18.48 -15.67 3.36
N ASN A 10 -17.45 -16.45 3.69
CA ASN A 10 -16.65 -17.24 2.75
C ASN A 10 -16.15 -16.40 1.55
N LYS A 11 -15.70 -15.16 1.81
CA LYS A 11 -15.13 -14.31 0.77
C LYS A 11 -13.90 -15.00 0.16
N PRO A 12 -13.78 -15.08 -1.18
CA PRO A 12 -12.58 -15.63 -1.82
C PRO A 12 -11.30 -14.92 -1.35
N TYR A 13 -10.24 -15.70 -1.11
CA TYR A 13 -9.00 -15.17 -0.55
C TYR A 13 -8.31 -14.18 -1.49
N ASP A 14 -8.30 -14.46 -2.80
CA ASP A 14 -7.82 -13.54 -3.83
C ASP A 14 -8.53 -12.19 -3.77
N ARG A 15 -9.86 -12.20 -3.55
CA ARG A 15 -10.62 -10.97 -3.35
C ARG A 15 -10.23 -10.27 -2.05
N MET A 16 -9.99 -11.01 -0.97
CA MET A 16 -9.51 -10.44 0.29
C MET A 16 -8.14 -9.75 0.11
N VAL A 17 -7.20 -10.37 -0.60
CA VAL A 17 -5.88 -9.78 -0.90
C VAL A 17 -6.03 -8.49 -1.70
N GLN A 18 -6.86 -8.51 -2.76
CA GLN A 18 -7.15 -7.32 -3.56
C GLN A 18 -7.72 -6.17 -2.72
N GLU A 19 -8.70 -6.44 -1.86
CA GLU A 19 -9.29 -5.41 -0.99
C GLU A 19 -8.27 -4.86 0.02
N MET A 20 -7.36 -5.69 0.55
CA MET A 20 -6.33 -5.25 1.49
C MET A 20 -5.28 -4.32 0.86
N ILE A 21 -4.90 -4.56 -0.40
CA ILE A 21 -3.83 -3.82 -1.08
C ILE A 21 -4.37 -2.67 -1.96
N ALA A 22 -5.59 -2.77 -2.48
CA ALA A 22 -6.15 -1.82 -3.45
C ALA A 22 -7.63 -1.48 -3.21
N GLY A 23 -8.14 -1.66 -1.99
CA GLY A 23 -9.56 -1.41 -1.67
C GLY A 23 -10.01 0.02 -1.96
N ASP A 24 -9.13 1.01 -1.83
CA ASP A 24 -9.40 2.42 -2.13
C ASP A 24 -9.58 2.70 -3.62
N GLU A 25 -8.98 1.89 -4.49
CA GLU A 25 -9.15 1.98 -5.94
C GLU A 25 -10.27 1.08 -6.47
N LEU A 26 -10.41 -0.13 -5.90
CA LEU A 26 -11.40 -1.12 -6.33
C LEU A 26 -12.84 -0.73 -5.96
N ALA A 27 -13.02 -0.12 -4.79
CA ALA A 27 -14.33 0.30 -4.31
C ALA A 27 -14.21 1.60 -3.48
N PRO A 28 -13.87 2.73 -4.14
CA PRO A 28 -13.48 4.00 -3.49
C PRO A 28 -14.57 4.65 -2.62
N THR A 29 -15.81 4.18 -2.70
CA THR A 29 -16.98 4.69 -2.00
C THR A 29 -17.68 3.63 -1.16
N ASP A 30 -17.14 2.40 -1.10
CA ASP A 30 -17.69 1.33 -0.27
C ASP A 30 -16.89 1.25 1.03
N ASP A 31 -17.42 1.85 2.09
CA ASP A 31 -16.80 1.82 3.41
C ASP A 31 -16.59 0.38 3.92
N LYS A 32 -17.38 -0.61 3.46
CA LYS A 32 -17.15 -2.01 3.83
C LYS A 32 -15.85 -2.54 3.28
N VAL A 33 -15.49 -2.16 2.05
CA VAL A 33 -14.23 -2.55 1.39
C VAL A 33 -13.07 -1.68 1.88
N LEU A 34 -13.28 -0.38 2.08
CA LEU A 34 -12.23 0.54 2.52
C LEU A 34 -11.60 0.12 3.86
N ARG A 35 -12.37 -0.48 4.78
CA ARG A 35 -11.84 -1.07 6.03
C ARG A 35 -10.70 -2.08 5.80
N ALA A 36 -10.66 -2.77 4.66
CA ALA A 36 -9.59 -3.71 4.32
C ALA A 36 -8.24 -3.01 4.13
N THR A 37 -8.23 -1.77 3.63
CA THR A 37 -7.01 -0.95 3.47
C THR A 37 -6.37 -0.58 4.81
N GLY A 38 -7.03 -0.89 5.93
CA GLY A 38 -6.41 -0.97 7.24
C GLY A 38 -5.12 -1.80 7.26
N TYR A 39 -4.97 -2.78 6.34
CA TYR A 39 -3.72 -3.50 6.11
C TYR A 39 -2.54 -2.58 5.71
N LEU A 40 -2.76 -1.62 4.82
CA LEU A 40 -1.73 -0.63 4.45
C LEU A 40 -1.55 0.40 5.57
N ALA A 41 -2.66 0.84 6.17
CA ALA A 41 -2.63 1.85 7.22
C ALA A 41 -1.91 1.40 8.51
N ARG A 42 -2.02 0.12 8.90
CA ARG A 42 -1.30 -0.41 10.08
C ARG A 42 0.22 -0.37 9.93
N ASN A 43 0.72 -0.28 8.70
CA ASN A 43 2.16 -0.17 8.43
C ASN A 43 2.67 1.26 8.57
N PHE A 44 1.78 2.26 8.64
CA PHE A 44 2.12 3.67 8.71
C PHE A 44 3.13 3.96 9.82
N GLN A 45 4.20 4.66 9.47
CA GLN A 45 5.16 5.25 10.38
C GLN A 45 5.41 6.70 9.94
N SER A 46 5.67 7.58 10.91
CA SER A 46 6.08 8.96 10.62
C SER A 46 7.40 9.00 9.84
N ASP A 47 8.29 8.05 10.12
CA ASP A 47 9.46 7.77 9.31
C ASP A 47 9.04 7.02 8.05
N ARG A 48 9.09 7.72 6.90
CA ARG A 48 8.72 7.17 5.59
C ARG A 48 9.57 5.96 5.21
N LEU A 49 10.82 5.91 5.65
CA LEU A 49 11.79 4.89 5.26
C LEU A 49 11.48 3.59 5.99
N GLN A 50 11.32 3.68 7.31
CA GLN A 50 10.84 2.56 8.12
C GLN A 50 9.47 2.07 7.67
N TRP A 51 8.59 2.99 7.24
CA TRP A 51 7.29 2.65 6.69
C TRP A 51 7.42 1.84 5.39
N MET A 52 8.23 2.30 4.43
CA MET A 52 8.45 1.59 3.16
C MET A 52 9.11 0.22 3.37
N ASP A 53 10.03 0.12 4.32
CA ASP A 53 10.63 -1.16 4.67
C ASP A 53 9.60 -2.13 5.26
N ASN A 54 8.77 -1.64 6.19
CA ASN A 54 7.73 -2.45 6.82
C ASN A 54 6.68 -2.93 5.82
N ILE A 55 6.24 -2.07 4.88
CA ILE A 55 5.22 -2.49 3.91
C ILE A 55 5.78 -3.53 2.93
N VAL A 56 7.02 -3.37 2.45
CA VAL A 56 7.66 -4.35 1.57
C VAL A 56 7.83 -5.67 2.29
N GLU A 57 8.36 -5.66 3.51
CA GLU A 57 8.59 -6.87 4.29
C GLU A 57 7.28 -7.60 4.64
N HIS A 58 6.27 -6.89 5.13
CA HIS A 58 5.00 -7.51 5.49
C HIS A 58 4.22 -8.00 4.28
N THR A 59 4.21 -7.26 3.17
CA THR A 59 3.54 -7.68 1.93
C THR A 59 4.21 -8.94 1.37
N SER A 60 5.55 -8.95 1.34
CA SER A 60 6.33 -10.09 0.88
C SER A 60 6.09 -11.34 1.73
N LYS A 61 6.09 -11.19 3.06
CA LYS A 61 5.84 -12.33 3.97
C LYS A 61 4.43 -12.89 3.84
N VAL A 62 3.42 -12.01 3.86
CA VAL A 62 2.01 -12.43 3.94
C VAL A 62 1.52 -13.01 2.62
N PHE A 63 1.88 -12.41 1.49
CA PHE A 63 1.29 -12.77 0.19
C PHE A 63 2.24 -13.52 -0.74
N MET A 64 3.55 -13.39 -0.54
CA MET A 64 4.56 -13.97 -1.44
C MET A 64 5.40 -15.06 -0.76
N GLY A 65 5.31 -15.22 0.56
CA GLY A 65 6.13 -16.16 1.33
C GLY A 65 7.62 -15.81 1.34
N LEU A 66 7.98 -14.55 1.06
CA LEU A 66 9.37 -14.09 0.96
C LEU A 66 9.75 -13.20 2.15
N THR A 67 10.99 -13.33 2.62
CA THR A 67 11.62 -12.41 3.57
C THR A 67 12.59 -11.50 2.81
N MET A 68 12.34 -10.20 2.82
CA MET A 68 13.06 -9.22 1.98
C MET A 68 13.97 -8.28 2.78
N ASN A 69 13.93 -8.30 4.11
CA ASN A 69 14.75 -7.44 4.98
C ASN A 69 16.26 -7.44 4.64
N CYS A 70 16.86 -8.60 4.37
CA CYS A 70 18.28 -8.65 4.00
C CYS A 70 18.53 -8.16 2.57
N VAL A 71 17.54 -8.39 1.69
CA VAL A 71 17.59 -8.02 0.27
C VAL A 71 17.67 -6.51 0.09
N LYS A 72 17.19 -5.71 1.05
CA LYS A 72 17.38 -4.25 1.08
C LYS A 72 18.83 -3.83 0.85
N CYS A 73 19.79 -4.56 1.42
CA CYS A 73 21.19 -4.13 1.45
C CYS A 73 22.09 -4.85 0.45
N HIS A 74 21.74 -6.06 0.04
CA HIS A 74 22.51 -6.86 -0.91
C HIS A 74 21.63 -7.96 -1.50
N ASP A 75 22.06 -8.55 -2.61
CA ASP A 75 21.39 -9.71 -3.21
C ASP A 75 21.25 -10.83 -2.18
N HIS A 76 20.12 -11.55 -2.22
CA HIS A 76 19.90 -12.65 -1.29
C HIS A 76 21.03 -13.70 -1.38
N LYS A 77 21.40 -14.28 -0.23
CA LYS A 77 22.63 -15.08 -0.10
C LYS A 77 22.62 -16.37 -0.95
N TYR A 78 21.45 -16.99 -1.09
CA TYR A 78 21.32 -18.31 -1.71
C TYR A 78 20.29 -18.32 -2.83
N ASP A 79 19.10 -17.77 -2.56
CA ASP A 79 18.05 -17.63 -3.57
C ASP A 79 18.39 -16.53 -4.59
N PRO A 80 17.98 -16.69 -5.86
CA PRO A 80 18.25 -15.73 -6.94
C PRO A 80 17.34 -14.51 -6.86
N ILE A 81 17.39 -13.79 -5.73
CA ILE A 81 16.60 -12.58 -5.48
C ILE A 81 17.58 -11.40 -5.38
N PRO A 82 17.74 -10.60 -6.44
CA PRO A 82 18.65 -9.45 -6.43
C PRO A 82 18.10 -8.33 -5.54
N GLN A 83 18.99 -7.46 -5.04
CA GLN A 83 18.64 -6.25 -4.28
C GLN A 83 17.62 -5.39 -5.04
N THR A 84 17.70 -5.35 -6.37
CA THR A 84 16.77 -4.60 -7.21
C THR A 84 15.32 -5.02 -7.05
N ASP A 85 15.04 -6.28 -6.69
CA ASP A 85 13.66 -6.77 -6.49
C ASP A 85 13.02 -6.13 -5.25
N TYR A 86 13.81 -5.89 -4.20
CA TYR A 86 13.34 -5.14 -3.03
C TYR A 86 12.87 -3.74 -3.44
N TYR A 87 13.70 -3.04 -4.21
CA TYR A 87 13.41 -1.67 -4.63
C TYR A 87 12.31 -1.59 -5.69
N ALA A 88 12.18 -2.61 -6.54
CA ALA A 88 11.11 -2.69 -7.52
C ALA A 88 9.75 -2.92 -6.85
N LEU A 89 9.70 -3.78 -5.82
CA LEU A 89 8.49 -3.94 -5.03
C LEU A 89 8.19 -2.70 -4.21
N ARG A 90 9.22 -2.07 -3.61
CA ARG A 90 9.08 -0.77 -2.92
C ARG A 90 8.49 0.30 -3.84
N ALA A 91 8.89 0.34 -5.10
CA ALA A 91 8.41 1.33 -6.07
C ALA A 91 6.89 1.25 -6.34
N VAL A 92 6.27 0.07 -6.17
CA VAL A 92 4.79 -0.07 -6.19
C VAL A 92 4.14 0.77 -5.07
N PHE A 93 4.83 0.85 -3.95
CA PHE A 93 4.38 1.45 -2.69
C PHE A 93 4.94 2.87 -2.47
N GLU A 94 5.80 3.38 -3.35
CA GLU A 94 6.38 4.71 -3.17
C GLU A 94 5.35 5.87 -3.29
N PRO A 95 4.30 5.77 -4.12
CA PRO A 95 3.29 6.84 -4.24
C PRO A 95 2.30 6.94 -3.08
N TYR A 96 1.99 5.82 -2.40
CA TYR A 96 0.86 5.79 -1.47
C TYR A 96 1.14 6.52 -0.16
N ASN A 97 0.09 7.13 0.38
CA ASN A 97 0.04 7.69 1.71
C ASN A 97 -1.26 7.23 2.41
N VAL A 98 -1.43 7.57 3.68
CA VAL A 98 -2.58 7.20 4.48
C VAL A 98 -3.18 8.45 5.11
N ARG A 99 -4.50 8.50 5.16
CA ARG A 99 -5.25 9.50 5.92
C ARG A 99 -6.44 8.84 6.62
N ALA A 100 -7.07 9.58 7.53
CA ALA A 100 -8.31 9.17 8.15
C ALA A 100 -9.48 9.93 7.50
N ASP A 101 -10.42 9.21 6.89
CA ASP A 101 -11.66 9.78 6.36
C ASP A 101 -12.73 9.71 7.47
N PRO A 102 -13.42 10.80 7.80
CA PRO A 102 -14.55 10.77 8.72
C PRO A 102 -15.68 9.83 8.30
N VAL A 103 -16.41 9.33 9.29
CA VAL A 103 -17.45 8.30 9.13
C VAL A 103 -18.83 8.86 9.49
N PRO A 104 -19.92 8.24 9.00
CA PRO A 104 -21.27 8.64 9.40
C PRO A 104 -21.44 8.61 10.93
N GLY A 105 -21.86 9.73 11.52
CA GLY A 105 -22.10 9.86 12.96
C GLY A 105 -20.92 10.39 13.79
N GLU A 106 -19.70 10.38 13.27
CA GLU A 106 -18.52 11.00 13.90
C GLU A 106 -17.65 11.68 12.83
N LEU A 107 -17.76 13.01 12.76
CA LEU A 107 -17.03 13.81 11.79
C LEU A 107 -15.58 14.09 12.21
N ASP A 108 -15.23 13.89 13.49
CA ASP A 108 -13.86 14.03 13.95
C ASP A 108 -13.04 12.78 13.57
N ALA A 109 -12.32 12.87 12.45
CA ALA A 109 -11.46 11.79 11.95
C ALA A 109 -10.41 11.32 12.97
N LYS A 110 -10.08 12.13 13.98
CA LYS A 110 -9.10 11.77 15.02
C LYS A 110 -9.67 10.82 16.07
N LYS A 111 -11.00 10.75 16.21
CA LYS A 111 -11.67 9.86 17.17
C LYS A 111 -11.97 8.50 16.58
N ASP A 112 -12.63 8.47 15.42
CA ASP A 112 -13.09 7.24 14.78
C ASP A 112 -13.02 7.32 13.24
N GLY A 113 -12.01 8.02 12.72
CA GLY A 113 -11.81 8.13 11.28
C GLY A 113 -11.43 6.78 10.67
N MET A 114 -12.07 6.46 9.55
CA MET A 114 -11.75 5.27 8.78
C MET A 114 -10.38 5.45 8.11
N PRO A 115 -9.41 4.56 8.34
CA PRO A 115 -8.12 4.64 7.67
C PRO A 115 -8.30 4.41 6.17
N ARG A 116 -7.62 5.22 5.38
CA ARG A 116 -7.66 5.15 3.93
C ARG A 116 -6.27 5.33 3.33
N ALA A 117 -5.83 4.31 2.61
CA ALA A 117 -4.72 4.44 1.68
C ALA A 117 -5.15 5.24 0.43
N TYR A 118 -4.22 5.97 -0.16
CA TYR A 118 -4.40 6.67 -1.42
C TYR A 118 -3.04 7.02 -2.03
N ASP A 119 -2.97 7.16 -3.35
CA ASP A 119 -1.76 7.68 -4.00
C ASP A 119 -1.62 9.18 -3.83
N ALA A 120 -0.58 9.60 -3.09
CA ALA A 120 -0.27 11.00 -2.83
C ALA A 120 0.70 11.59 -3.86
N THR A 121 1.70 10.81 -4.27
CA THR A 121 2.79 11.28 -5.14
C THR A 121 3.00 10.33 -6.30
N LEU A 122 2.16 10.45 -7.34
CA LEU A 122 2.23 9.60 -8.54
C LEU A 122 3.55 9.71 -9.30
N THR A 123 4.31 10.78 -9.09
CA THR A 123 5.63 11.00 -9.70
C THR A 123 6.78 10.59 -8.79
N ALA A 124 6.50 9.82 -7.72
CA ALA A 124 7.54 9.35 -6.81
C ALA A 124 8.53 8.47 -7.57
N VAL A 125 9.82 8.70 -7.33
CA VAL A 125 10.90 7.94 -7.94
C VAL A 125 11.59 7.12 -6.86
N THR A 126 11.76 5.83 -7.10
CA THR A 126 12.49 4.93 -6.20
C THR A 126 13.90 4.70 -6.74
N TYR A 127 14.87 4.73 -5.84
CA TYR A 127 16.28 4.47 -6.12
C TYR A 127 16.76 3.29 -5.28
N VAL A 128 17.75 2.56 -5.79
CA VAL A 128 18.54 1.65 -4.96
C VAL A 128 19.42 2.49 -4.04
N PHE A 129 19.59 2.05 -2.79
CA PHE A 129 20.52 2.67 -1.85
C PHE A 129 21.77 1.79 -1.67
N GLU A 130 22.94 2.42 -1.63
CA GLU A 130 24.20 1.71 -1.40
C GLU A 130 24.15 0.96 -0.06
N ARG A 131 24.16 -0.37 -0.12
CA ARG A 131 24.01 -1.23 1.07
C ARG A 131 22.78 -0.89 1.92
N GLY A 132 21.71 -0.40 1.30
CA GLY A 132 20.48 0.01 1.99
C GLY A 132 20.58 1.35 2.73
N ASP A 133 21.69 2.09 2.61
CA ASP A 133 21.91 3.37 3.30
C ASP A 133 21.30 4.54 2.51
N GLU A 134 20.24 5.10 3.05
CA GLU A 134 19.39 6.10 2.39
C GLU A 134 20.07 7.43 2.09
N ARG A 135 21.22 7.68 2.73
CA ARG A 135 22.05 8.85 2.44
C ARG A 135 22.75 8.75 1.10
N PHE A 136 22.84 7.54 0.54
CA PHE A 136 23.57 7.22 -0.69
C PHE A 136 22.64 6.57 -1.73
N PRO A 137 21.66 7.32 -2.28
CA PRO A 137 20.85 6.85 -3.41
C PRO A 137 21.69 6.77 -4.70
N ILE A 138 21.57 5.65 -5.39
CA ILE A 138 22.14 5.43 -6.73
C ILE A 138 21.19 6.06 -7.75
N LYS A 139 21.40 7.36 -8.05
CA LYS A 139 20.45 8.20 -8.82
C LYS A 139 20.53 8.02 -10.35
N ASP A 140 21.56 7.37 -10.86
CA ASP A 140 21.76 7.16 -12.30
C ASP A 140 20.77 6.15 -12.90
N LYS A 141 20.16 5.29 -12.07
CA LYS A 141 19.22 4.25 -12.49
C LYS A 141 18.00 4.19 -11.56
N PRO A 142 16.94 4.98 -11.82
CA PRO A 142 15.70 4.82 -11.09
C PRO A 142 15.12 3.42 -11.31
N ILE A 143 14.48 2.88 -10.28
CA ILE A 143 13.84 1.56 -10.31
C ILE A 143 12.35 1.73 -10.59
N ALA A 144 11.88 1.03 -11.62
CA ALA A 144 10.46 0.96 -11.94
C ALA A 144 9.72 -0.02 -11.01
N PRO A 145 8.41 0.21 -10.74
CA PRO A 145 7.59 -0.74 -10.00
C PRO A 145 7.53 -2.09 -10.72
N SER A 146 7.79 -3.17 -9.98
CA SER A 146 7.68 -4.54 -10.47
C SER A 146 7.46 -5.51 -9.32
N VAL A 147 7.04 -6.74 -9.66
CA VAL A 147 7.06 -7.87 -8.72
C VAL A 147 8.45 -8.52 -8.68
N PRO A 148 8.80 -9.23 -7.59
CA PRO A 148 10.05 -10.00 -7.52
C PRO A 148 10.20 -10.97 -8.69
N THR A 149 11.41 -11.01 -9.26
CA THR A 149 11.75 -11.76 -10.48
C THR A 149 11.57 -13.28 -10.32
N VAL A 150 11.65 -13.80 -9.11
CA VAL A 150 11.38 -15.21 -8.78
C VAL A 150 9.98 -15.67 -9.21
N PHE A 151 9.00 -14.76 -9.27
CA PHE A 151 7.64 -15.06 -9.73
C PHE A 151 7.48 -15.02 -11.25
N GLN A 152 8.50 -14.55 -11.98
CA GLN A 152 8.48 -14.41 -13.45
C GLN A 152 7.24 -13.65 -13.96
N GLY A 153 6.69 -12.76 -13.13
CA GLY A 153 5.50 -11.98 -13.43
C GLY A 153 5.88 -10.61 -13.99
N GLU A 154 5.01 -10.07 -14.84
CA GLU A 154 5.08 -8.69 -15.31
C GLU A 154 4.04 -7.84 -14.56
N LEU A 155 4.42 -6.62 -14.19
CA LEU A 155 3.49 -5.66 -13.59
C LEU A 155 3.10 -4.60 -14.62
N ALA A 156 1.84 -4.61 -15.05
CA ALA A 156 1.26 -3.56 -15.87
C ALA A 156 0.52 -2.55 -14.98
N VAL A 157 1.06 -1.35 -14.84
CA VAL A 157 0.42 -0.27 -14.08
C VAL A 157 -0.53 0.50 -15.00
N THR A 158 -1.81 0.51 -14.65
CA THR A 158 -2.86 1.25 -15.39
C THR A 158 -3.51 2.29 -14.48
N PRO A 159 -3.67 3.56 -14.93
CA PRO A 159 -4.35 4.57 -14.14
C PRO A 159 -5.81 4.20 -13.86
N VAL A 160 -6.26 4.42 -12.62
CA VAL A 160 -7.65 4.24 -12.20
C VAL A 160 -8.35 5.61 -12.05
N SER A 161 -9.55 5.73 -12.61
CA SER A 161 -10.36 6.94 -12.44
C SER A 161 -11.22 6.83 -11.18
N LEU A 162 -10.96 7.68 -10.19
CA LEU A 162 -11.69 7.72 -8.93
C LEU A 162 -12.75 8.83 -8.91
N PRO A 163 -13.91 8.61 -8.27
CA PRO A 163 -14.94 9.64 -8.13
C PRO A 163 -14.45 10.78 -7.23
N LEU A 164 -15.05 11.96 -7.37
CA LEU A 164 -14.64 13.14 -6.59
C LEU A 164 -14.72 12.90 -5.07
N THR A 165 -15.75 12.19 -4.62
CA THR A 165 -15.97 11.80 -3.22
C THR A 165 -14.91 10.84 -2.66
N ALA A 166 -14.12 10.22 -3.53
CA ALA A 166 -12.93 9.46 -3.15
C ALA A 166 -11.79 10.39 -2.75
N ARG A 167 -11.59 11.48 -3.50
CA ARG A 167 -10.51 12.45 -3.27
C ARG A 167 -10.89 13.50 -2.22
N GLN A 168 -12.17 13.79 -2.13
CA GLN A 168 -12.78 14.83 -1.31
C GLN A 168 -13.88 14.21 -0.45
N PRO A 169 -13.52 13.53 0.67
CA PRO A 169 -14.49 12.85 1.53
C PRO A 169 -15.55 13.81 2.08
N GLU A 170 -15.23 15.08 2.27
CA GLU A 170 -16.18 16.13 2.72
C GLU A 170 -17.36 16.36 1.77
N LYS A 171 -17.26 15.89 0.52
CA LYS A 171 -18.35 15.98 -0.47
C LYS A 171 -19.34 14.82 -0.39
N ARG A 172 -19.07 13.80 0.45
CA ARG A 172 -19.99 12.68 0.67
C ARG A 172 -21.26 13.17 1.35
N GLU A 173 -22.40 12.51 1.07
CA GLU A 173 -23.72 13.01 1.48
C GLU A 173 -23.88 13.16 2.99
N TYR A 174 -23.28 12.26 3.78
CA TYR A 174 -23.38 12.31 5.24
C TYR A 174 -22.66 13.51 5.88
N TYR A 175 -21.73 14.18 5.18
CA TYR A 175 -21.20 15.48 5.63
C TYR A 175 -22.21 16.60 5.46
N LYS A 176 -22.95 16.59 4.33
CA LYS A 176 -24.00 17.59 4.07
C LYS A 176 -25.16 17.47 5.04
N ALA A 177 -25.42 16.27 5.54
CA ALA A 177 -26.48 16.01 6.52
C ALA A 177 -26.11 16.40 7.96
N ALA A 178 -24.83 16.64 8.23
CA ALA A 178 -24.29 16.92 9.57
C ALA A 178 -23.81 18.38 9.75
N MET A 179 -23.93 19.22 8.71
CA MET A 179 -23.79 20.67 8.74
C MET A 179 -25.16 21.34 8.81
#